data_AF-X1D071-F1
#
_entry.id   AF-X1D071-F1
#
_cell.length_a   1.000
_cell.length_b   1.000
_cell.length_c   1.000
_cell.angle_alpha   90.00
_cell.angle_beta   90.00
_cell.angle_gamma   90.00
#
_symmetry.space_group_name_H-M   'P 1'
#
loop_
_entity.id
_entity.type
_entity.pdbx_description
1 polymer ?
#
loop_
_entity_poly.entity_id
_entity_poly.type
_entity_poly.pdbx_seq_one_letter_code
_entity_poly.pdbx_strand_id
1 'polypeptide(L)'
;MKDLSEKVTALLTRVSFVEEEIERQQKGVSTAKLEIDRLEKVIDLNARAVAFMTVLFEKLNEKGLAVLDKLLEGALIRIFPERDYSVTHNIVMSRGANQLSFFLREVKAGGKVVVSNVRNAVGGGVRAVIGLVCLCFYLIKMEAERIIVMDEALSQIDDTSVDNLFDFMGSFAKDAG
;
A
#
# COMPACT_ATOMS: atom_id res chain seq x y z
N MET A 1 57.00 -1.94 62.42
CA MET A 1 55.83 -1.07 62.63
C MET A 1 55.63 -0.04 61.52
N LYS A 2 56.65 0.72 61.07
CA LYS A 2 56.52 1.67 59.93
C LYS A 2 56.03 1.04 58.61
N ASP A 3 56.65 -0.07 58.18
CA ASP A 3 56.29 -0.77 56.93
C ASP A 3 54.84 -1.31 56.91
N LEU A 4 54.33 -1.72 58.07
CA LEU A 4 52.94 -2.17 58.19
C LEU A 4 51.95 -1.00 58.08
N SER A 5 52.29 0.14 58.67
CA SER A 5 51.49 1.36 58.59
C SER A 5 51.39 1.88 57.16
N GLU A 6 52.49 1.91 56.41
CA GLU A 6 52.50 2.35 55.00
C GLU A 6 51.65 1.44 54.11
N LYS A 7 51.72 0.12 54.31
CA LYS A 7 50.88 -0.86 53.59
C LYS A 7 49.39 -0.66 53.90
N VAL A 8 49.04 -0.40 55.16
CA VAL A 8 47.65 -0.11 55.56
C VAL A 8 47.15 1.18 54.91
N THR A 9 47.95 2.25 54.89
CA THR A 9 47.58 3.51 54.23
C THR A 9 47.40 3.35 52.72
N ALA A 10 48.29 2.60 52.06
CA ALA A 10 48.18 2.31 50.64
C ALA A 10 46.93 1.48 50.30
N LEU A 11 46.58 0.50 51.15
CA LEU A 11 45.35 -0.28 51.02
C LEU A 11 44.09 0.57 51.19
N LEU A 12 44.05 1.45 52.20
CA LEU A 12 42.93 2.36 52.44
C LEU A 12 42.70 3.31 51.25
N THR A 13 43.77 3.84 50.67
CA THR A 13 43.69 4.70 49.47
C THR A 13 43.16 3.94 48.25
N ARG A 14 43.50 2.66 48.13
CA ARG A 14 42.99 1.78 47.06
C ARG A 14 41.51 1.47 47.25
N VAL A 15 41.09 1.20 48.48
CA VAL A 15 39.68 0.94 48.82
C VAL A 15 38.84 2.17 48.50
N SER A 16 39.25 3.36 48.90
CA SER A 16 38.49 4.59 48.61
C SER A 16 38.35 4.84 47.11
N PHE A 17 39.41 4.61 46.32
CA PHE A 17 39.35 4.74 44.86
C PHE A 17 38.36 3.75 44.22
N VAL A 18 38.34 2.50 44.69
CA VAL A 18 37.41 1.48 44.19
C VAL A 18 35.97 1.82 44.59
N GLU A 19 35.74 2.35 45.78
CA GLU A 19 34.42 2.80 46.23
C GLU A 19 33.88 3.95 45.35
N GLU A 20 34.71 4.94 45.03
CA GLU A 20 34.36 6.04 44.12
C GLU A 20 34.02 5.53 42.70
N GLU A 21 34.79 4.58 42.18
CA GLU A 21 34.54 3.99 40.86
C GLU A 21 33.26 3.14 40.85
N ILE A 22 32.98 2.38 41.91
CA ILE A 22 31.72 1.66 42.08
C ILE A 22 30.54 2.64 42.08
N GLU A 23 30.63 3.74 42.82
CA GLU A 23 29.57 4.75 42.87
C GLU A 23 29.34 5.40 41.50
N ARG A 24 30.43 5.71 40.77
CA ARG A 24 30.36 6.23 39.40
C ARG A 24 29.69 5.23 38.45
N GLN A 25 30.05 3.96 38.52
CA GLN A 25 29.44 2.90 37.71
C GLN A 25 27.96 2.70 38.06
N GLN A 26 27.59 2.74 39.34
CA GLN A 26 26.20 2.65 39.77
C GLN A 26 25.36 3.81 39.23
N LYS A 27 25.88 5.04 39.25
CA LYS A 27 25.23 6.21 38.62
C LYS A 27 25.09 6.04 37.10
N GLY A 28 26.13 5.51 36.44
CA GLY A 28 26.10 5.19 35.02
C GLY A 28 25.00 4.17 34.67
N VAL A 29 24.92 3.08 35.42
CA VAL A 29 23.87 2.05 35.26
C VAL A 29 22.48 2.62 35.49
N SER A 30 22.30 3.47 36.52
CA SER A 30 21.02 4.10 36.79
C SER A 30 20.56 5.00 35.65
N THR A 31 21.49 5.77 35.06
CA THR A 31 21.19 6.66 33.93
C THR A 31 20.87 5.86 32.66
N ALA A 32 21.63 4.78 32.39
CA ALA A 32 21.36 3.89 31.27
C ALA A 32 19.99 3.20 31.36
N LYS A 33 19.57 2.79 32.57
CA LYS A 33 18.22 2.22 32.79
C LYS A 33 17.11 3.21 32.46
N LEU A 34 17.24 4.47 32.90
CA LEU A 34 16.27 5.51 32.57
C LEU A 34 16.16 5.75 31.06
N GLU A 35 17.29 5.70 30.34
CA GLU A 35 17.28 5.87 28.89
C GLU A 35 16.68 4.65 28.17
N ILE A 36 16.91 3.42 28.67
CA ILE A 36 16.24 2.22 28.17
C ILE A 36 14.72 2.34 28.33
N ASP A 37 14.23 2.69 29.52
CA ASP A 37 12.80 2.86 29.79
C ASP A 37 12.17 3.93 28.87
N ARG A 38 12.94 4.98 28.57
CA ARG A 38 12.52 6.03 27.63
C ARG A 38 12.44 5.50 26.20
N LEU A 39 13.48 4.80 25.73
CA LEU A 39 13.53 4.24 24.39
C LEU A 39 12.44 3.19 24.16
N GLU A 40 12.16 2.35 25.16
CA GLU A 40 11.05 1.38 25.10
C GLU A 40 9.70 2.07 24.89
N LYS A 41 9.44 3.18 25.59
CA LYS A 41 8.22 3.98 25.36
C LYS A 41 8.16 4.57 23.95
N VAL A 42 9.29 5.01 23.41
CA VAL A 42 9.37 5.53 22.04
C VAL A 42 9.11 4.41 21.02
N ILE A 43 9.68 3.23 21.23
CA ILE A 43 9.46 2.05 20.38
C ILE A 43 7.98 1.67 20.40
N ASP A 44 7.35 1.59 21.57
CA ASP A 44 5.93 1.27 21.71
C ASP A 44 5.01 2.32 21.08
N LEU A 45 5.35 3.61 21.21
CA LEU A 45 4.63 4.68 20.51
C LEU A 45 4.75 4.55 18.99
N ASN A 46 5.95 4.30 18.48
CA ASN A 46 6.19 4.14 17.05
C ASN A 46 5.49 2.90 16.50
N ALA A 47 5.51 1.78 17.22
CA ALA A 47 4.79 0.57 16.83
C ALA A 47 3.28 0.82 16.69
N ARG A 48 2.69 1.57 17.64
CA ARG A 48 1.27 1.98 17.57
C ARG A 48 1.00 2.93 16.41
N ALA A 49 1.89 3.90 16.16
CA ALA A 49 1.76 4.81 15.04
C ALA A 49 1.81 4.08 13.69
N VAL A 50 2.73 3.13 13.53
CA VAL A 50 2.81 2.28 12.33
C VAL A 50 1.54 1.47 12.16
N ALA A 51 1.06 0.80 13.21
CA ALA A 51 -0.17 0.02 13.14
C ALA A 51 -1.38 0.88 12.75
N PHE A 52 -1.49 2.08 13.32
CA PHE A 52 -2.55 3.03 12.97
C PHE A 52 -2.46 3.50 11.51
N MET A 53 -1.27 3.84 11.04
CA MET A 53 -1.03 4.24 9.65
C MET A 53 -1.39 3.11 8.68
N THR A 54 -1.02 1.87 8.99
CA THR A 54 -1.40 0.69 8.18
C THR A 54 -2.92 0.59 8.02
N VAL A 55 -3.67 0.71 9.12
CA VAL A 55 -5.15 0.67 9.09
C VAL A 55 -5.73 1.83 8.27
N LEU A 56 -5.15 3.04 8.37
CA LEU A 56 -5.58 4.17 7.55
C LEU A 56 -5.33 3.94 6.06
N PHE A 57 -4.15 3.42 5.71
CA PHE A 57 -3.81 3.06 4.34
C PHE A 57 -4.73 1.99 3.77
N GLU A 58 -5.02 0.93 4.54
CA GLU A 58 -5.98 -0.11 4.16
C GLU A 58 -7.35 0.49 3.85
N LYS A 59 -7.90 1.31 4.75
CA LYS A 59 -9.21 1.97 4.54
C LYS A 59 -9.22 2.93 3.36
N LEU A 60 -8.14 3.68 3.15
CA LEU A 60 -8.02 4.59 2.00
C LEU A 60 -8.01 3.79 0.68
N ASN A 61 -7.25 2.70 0.65
CA ASN A 61 -7.14 1.82 -0.50
C ASN A 61 -8.46 1.10 -0.79
N GLU A 62 -9.14 0.56 0.23
CA GLU A 62 -10.45 -0.10 0.09
C GLU A 62 -11.49 0.82 -0.57
N LYS A 63 -11.57 2.08 -0.11
CA LYS A 63 -12.49 3.06 -0.70
C LYS A 63 -12.13 3.37 -2.14
N GLY A 64 -10.84 3.58 -2.44
CA GLY A 64 -10.37 3.86 -3.79
C GLY A 64 -10.66 2.72 -4.76
N LEU A 65 -10.40 1.48 -4.31
CA LEU A 65 -10.62 0.27 -5.10
C LEU A 65 -12.10 -0.04 -5.29
N ALA A 66 -12.95 0.16 -4.28
CA ALA A 66 -14.39 0.01 -4.43
C ALA A 66 -14.99 0.98 -5.45
N VAL A 67 -14.44 2.20 -5.55
CA VAL A 67 -14.84 3.16 -6.61
C VAL A 67 -14.34 2.69 -7.97
N LEU A 68 -13.10 2.21 -8.05
CA LEU A 68 -12.52 1.69 -9.28
C LEU A 68 -13.27 0.46 -9.81
N ASP A 69 -13.64 -0.48 -8.95
CA ASP A 69 -14.41 -1.67 -9.34
C ASP A 69 -15.75 -1.28 -9.96
N LYS A 70 -16.50 -0.37 -9.31
CA LYS A 70 -17.77 0.14 -9.84
C LYS A 70 -17.61 0.86 -11.17
N LEU A 71 -16.52 1.62 -11.32
CA LEU A 71 -16.23 2.32 -12.56
C LEU A 71 -15.89 1.33 -13.69
N LEU A 72 -15.09 0.31 -13.40
CA LEU A 72 -14.74 -0.75 -14.35
C LEU A 72 -15.97 -1.56 -14.76
N GLU A 73 -16.78 -1.99 -13.79
CA GLU A 73 -18.02 -2.72 -14.06
C GLU A 73 -19.00 -1.87 -14.87
N GLY A 74 -19.21 -0.61 -14.49
CA GLY A 74 -20.07 0.33 -15.23
C GLY A 74 -19.60 0.59 -16.65
N ALA A 75 -18.28 0.73 -16.86
CA ALA A 75 -17.68 0.89 -18.19
C ALA A 75 -17.91 -0.36 -19.06
N LEU A 76 -17.63 -1.55 -18.52
CA LEU A 76 -17.78 -2.79 -19.26
C LEU A 76 -19.23 -3.09 -19.63
N ILE A 77 -20.18 -2.89 -18.70
CA ILE A 77 -21.62 -3.07 -18.98
C ILE A 77 -22.10 -2.10 -20.07
N ARG A 78 -21.57 -0.88 -20.09
CA ARG A 78 -21.97 0.13 -21.08
C ARG A 78 -21.36 -0.12 -22.46
N ILE A 79 -20.11 -0.57 -22.51
CA ILE A 79 -19.36 -0.78 -23.76
C ILE A 79 -19.72 -2.13 -24.40
N PHE A 80 -19.92 -3.15 -23.58
CA PHE A 80 -20.26 -4.52 -23.97
C PHE A 80 -21.59 -4.96 -23.35
N PRO A 81 -22.72 -4.30 -23.68
CA PRO A 81 -24.02 -4.56 -23.06
C PRO A 81 -24.56 -5.98 -23.32
N GLU A 82 -24.04 -6.67 -24.33
CA GLU A 82 -24.34 -8.06 -24.64
C GLU A 82 -23.65 -9.07 -23.73
N ARG A 83 -22.78 -8.61 -22.82
CA ARG A 83 -21.98 -9.44 -21.92
C ARG A 83 -22.28 -9.11 -20.46
N ASP A 84 -22.50 -10.14 -19.66
CA ASP A 84 -22.61 -10.02 -18.21
C ASP A 84 -21.21 -10.08 -17.59
N TYR A 85 -20.56 -8.92 -17.55
CA TYR A 85 -19.24 -8.71 -16.98
C TYR A 85 -19.32 -8.11 -15.58
N SER A 86 -18.48 -8.64 -14.68
CA SER A 86 -18.19 -8.04 -13.38
C SER A 86 -16.69 -8.12 -13.12
N VAL A 87 -16.13 -7.14 -12.43
CA VAL A 87 -14.70 -7.07 -12.14
C VAL A 87 -14.47 -7.17 -10.65
N THR A 88 -13.51 -8.02 -10.27
CA THR A 88 -13.01 -8.09 -8.90
C THR A 88 -11.51 -7.86 -8.90
N HIS A 89 -11.00 -7.35 -7.79
CA HIS A 89 -9.57 -7.15 -7.60
C HIS A 89 -9.03 -7.99 -6.45
N ASN A 90 -7.73 -8.25 -6.49
CA ASN A 90 -6.98 -8.84 -5.40
C ASN A 90 -5.68 -8.05 -5.20
N ILE A 91 -5.39 -7.70 -3.95
CA ILE A 91 -4.12 -7.09 -3.57
C ILE A 91 -3.26 -8.15 -2.92
N VAL A 92 -2.11 -8.45 -3.53
CA VAL A 92 -1.08 -9.27 -2.90
C VAL A 92 0.01 -8.33 -2.42
N MET A 93 0.19 -8.24 -1.11
CA MET A 93 1.30 -7.51 -0.50
C MET A 93 2.53 -8.43 -0.43
N SER A 94 3.60 -8.07 -1.14
CA SER A 94 4.86 -8.82 -1.18
C SER A 94 6.01 -7.89 -0.82
N ARG A 95 6.73 -8.19 0.28
CA ARG A 95 7.99 -7.54 0.75
C ARG A 95 8.38 -6.21 0.03
N GLY A 96 7.58 -5.16 0.22
CA GLY A 96 7.87 -3.80 -0.29
C GLY A 96 7.13 -3.37 -1.56
N ALA A 97 6.32 -4.23 -2.18
CA ALA A 97 5.49 -3.90 -3.34
C ALA A 97 4.06 -4.47 -3.18
N ASN A 98 3.07 -3.62 -3.45
CA ASN A 98 1.68 -4.02 -3.54
C ASN A 98 1.38 -4.38 -4.99
N GLN A 99 0.98 -5.62 -5.24
CA GLN A 99 0.56 -6.06 -6.57
C GLN A 99 -0.96 -6.12 -6.63
N LEU A 100 -1.57 -5.25 -7.44
CA LEU A 100 -2.99 -5.29 -7.76
C LEU A 100 -3.22 -6.19 -8.97
N SER A 101 -4.10 -7.17 -8.83
CA SER A 101 -4.52 -8.06 -9.91
C SER A 101 -6.02 -7.96 -10.12
N PHE A 102 -6.44 -7.78 -11.37
CA PHE A 102 -7.86 -7.77 -11.75
C PHE A 102 -8.30 -9.12 -12.29
N PHE A 103 -9.51 -9.51 -11.93
CA PHE A 103 -10.18 -10.71 -12.39
C PHE A 103 -11.52 -10.32 -13.00
N LEU A 104 -11.75 -10.79 -14.22
CA LEU A 104 -13.01 -10.63 -14.92
C LEU A 104 -13.88 -11.86 -14.65
N ARG A 105 -15.08 -11.63 -14.15
CA ARG A 105 -16.15 -12.62 -14.05
C ARG A 105 -17.10 -12.41 -15.23
N GLU A 106 -17.27 -13.45 -16.05
CA GLU A 106 -18.22 -13.47 -17.17
C GLU A 106 -19.26 -14.57 -16.94
N VAL A 107 -20.55 -14.24 -17.08
CA VAL A 107 -21.62 -15.24 -17.14
C VAL A 107 -21.90 -15.59 -18.60
N LYS A 108 -21.54 -16.81 -19.00
CA LYS A 108 -21.75 -17.31 -20.37
C LYS A 108 -23.15 -17.86 -20.56
N ALA A 109 -23.55 -18.01 -21.83
CA ALA A 109 -24.77 -18.69 -22.22
C ALA A 109 -24.89 -20.06 -21.52
N GLY A 110 -26.02 -20.30 -20.86
CA GLY A 110 -26.24 -21.48 -20.01
C GLY A 110 -25.85 -21.30 -18.54
N GLY A 111 -25.58 -20.07 -18.09
CA GLY A 111 -25.34 -19.75 -16.68
C GLY A 111 -23.95 -20.13 -16.16
N LYS A 112 -23.03 -20.55 -17.03
CA LYS A 112 -21.66 -20.90 -16.65
C LYS A 112 -20.87 -19.64 -16.33
N VAL A 113 -20.40 -19.55 -15.09
CA VAL A 113 -19.53 -18.45 -14.63
C VAL A 113 -18.07 -18.80 -14.93
N VAL A 114 -17.37 -17.90 -15.61
CA VAL A 114 -15.92 -17.99 -15.85
C VAL A 114 -15.23 -16.83 -15.15
N VAL A 115 -14.16 -17.13 -14.40
CA VAL A 115 -13.31 -16.12 -13.76
C VAL A 115 -11.93 -16.18 -14.39
N SER A 116 -11.50 -15.07 -14.99
CA SER A 116 -10.26 -14.97 -15.75
C SER A 116 -9.40 -13.84 -15.22
N ASN A 117 -8.10 -14.08 -15.05
CA ASN A 117 -7.16 -12.99 -14.77
C ASN A 117 -7.03 -12.10 -16.02
N VAL A 118 -7.23 -10.78 -15.85
CA VAL A 118 -7.24 -9.80 -16.94
C VAL A 118 -5.90 -9.75 -17.70
N ARG A 119 -4.79 -10.12 -17.06
CA ARG A 119 -3.47 -10.09 -17.71
C ARG A 119 -3.35 -11.07 -18.87
N ASN A 120 -3.93 -12.27 -18.74
CA ASN A 120 -3.60 -13.40 -19.60
C ASN A 120 -4.81 -14.09 -20.25
N ALA A 121 -6.02 -13.92 -19.72
CA ALA A 121 -7.15 -14.81 -20.03
C ALA A 121 -8.43 -14.07 -20.47
N VAL A 122 -8.33 -12.81 -20.88
CA VAL A 122 -9.46 -11.99 -21.36
C VAL A 122 -9.20 -11.47 -22.77
N GLY A 123 -10.28 -11.20 -23.51
CA GLY A 123 -10.24 -10.63 -24.86
C GLY A 123 -9.51 -9.28 -24.91
N GLY A 124 -8.96 -8.97 -26.08
CA GLY A 124 -8.18 -7.75 -26.31
C GLY A 124 -8.94 -6.46 -26.00
N GLY A 125 -10.15 -6.32 -26.56
CA GLY A 125 -11.01 -5.15 -26.33
C GLY A 125 -11.33 -4.91 -24.85
N VAL A 126 -11.74 -5.95 -24.12
CA VAL A 126 -12.02 -5.85 -22.68
C VAL A 126 -10.78 -5.40 -21.89
N ARG A 127 -9.61 -5.93 -22.23
CA ARG A 127 -8.35 -5.52 -21.60
C ARG A 127 -7.98 -4.07 -21.90
N ALA A 128 -8.19 -3.63 -23.14
CA ALA A 128 -7.96 -2.25 -23.55
C ALA A 128 -8.87 -1.28 -22.79
N VAL A 129 -10.16 -1.61 -22.66
CA VAL A 129 -11.13 -0.82 -21.87
C VAL A 129 -10.74 -0.75 -20.40
N ILE A 130 -10.41 -1.88 -19.76
CA ILE A 130 -9.95 -1.89 -18.37
C ILE A 130 -8.69 -1.03 -18.20
N GLY A 131 -7.74 -1.13 -19.14
CA GLY A 131 -6.52 -0.33 -19.14
C GLY A 131 -6.82 1.17 -19.25
N LEU A 132 -7.71 1.55 -20.16
CA LEU A 132 -8.16 2.94 -20.35
C LEU A 132 -8.81 3.51 -19.09
N VAL A 133 -9.76 2.77 -18.50
CA VAL A 133 -10.46 3.21 -17.28
C VAL A 133 -9.49 3.38 -16.12
N CYS A 134 -8.54 2.44 -15.94
CA CYS A 134 -7.50 2.55 -14.93
C CYS A 134 -6.60 3.78 -15.16
N LEU A 135 -6.22 4.06 -16.41
CA LEU A 135 -5.43 5.24 -16.77
C LEU A 135 -6.18 6.54 -16.45
N CYS A 136 -7.44 6.64 -16.87
CA CYS A 136 -8.31 7.78 -16.57
C CYS A 136 -8.48 7.99 -15.06
N PHE A 137 -8.78 6.92 -14.32
CA PHE A 137 -8.90 6.96 -12.87
C PHE A 137 -7.60 7.45 -12.20
N TYR A 138 -6.45 6.94 -12.65
CA TYR A 138 -5.14 7.35 -12.16
C TYR A 138 -4.89 8.85 -12.39
N LEU A 139 -5.13 9.34 -13.61
CA LEU A 139 -4.91 10.76 -13.95
C LEU A 139 -5.79 11.70 -13.13
N ILE A 140 -7.07 11.34 -12.92
CA ILE A 140 -7.98 12.10 -12.07
C ILE A 140 -7.49 12.10 -10.61
N LYS A 141 -7.10 10.93 -10.09
CA LYS A 141 -6.66 10.79 -8.69
C LYS A 141 -5.34 11.51 -8.39
N MET A 142 -4.43 11.57 -9.36
CA MET A 142 -3.13 12.21 -9.21
C MET A 142 -3.16 13.71 -9.58
N GLU A 143 -4.32 14.24 -9.97
CA GLU A 143 -4.45 15.62 -10.47
C GLU A 143 -3.45 15.94 -11.59
N ALA A 144 -3.17 14.93 -12.43
CA ALA A 144 -2.24 15.05 -13.54
C ALA A 144 -2.87 15.75 -14.74
N GLU A 145 -2.06 16.02 -15.78
CA GLU A 145 -2.50 16.62 -17.03
C GLU A 145 -3.71 15.89 -17.63
N ARG A 146 -4.71 16.65 -18.06
CA ARG A 146 -6.03 16.14 -18.48
C ARG A 146 -6.08 15.71 -19.95
N ILE A 147 -4.93 15.49 -20.58
CA ILE A 147 -4.83 15.12 -21.99
C ILE A 147 -4.21 13.72 -22.08
N ILE A 148 -4.91 12.83 -22.77
CA ILE A 148 -4.45 11.47 -23.08
C ILE A 148 -4.28 11.37 -24.59
N VAL A 149 -3.07 11.02 -25.04
CA VAL A 149 -2.82 10.67 -26.43
C VAL A 149 -2.77 9.16 -26.53
N MET A 150 -3.65 8.59 -27.36
CA MET A 150 -3.78 7.15 -27.55
C MET A 150 -3.55 6.81 -29.02
N ASP A 151 -2.34 6.33 -29.33
CA ASP A 151 -1.99 5.84 -30.65
C ASP A 151 -2.22 4.32 -30.71
N GLU A 152 -3.12 3.88 -31.59
CA GLU A 152 -3.56 2.48 -31.78
C GLU A 152 -3.98 1.69 -30.51
N ALA A 153 -4.09 2.33 -29.35
CA ALA A 153 -4.29 1.68 -28.06
C ALA A 153 -5.64 0.95 -27.94
N LEU A 154 -6.60 1.30 -28.79
CA LEU A 154 -7.98 0.79 -28.80
C LEU A 154 -8.28 -0.05 -30.05
N SER A 155 -7.25 -0.44 -30.81
CA SER A 155 -7.36 -1.23 -32.05
C SER A 155 -8.00 -2.61 -31.88
N GLN A 156 -8.10 -3.11 -30.65
CA GLN A 156 -8.69 -4.42 -30.32
C GLN A 156 -10.17 -4.33 -29.93
N ILE A 157 -10.77 -3.14 -29.96
CA ILE A 157 -12.20 -2.93 -29.78
C ILE A 157 -12.88 -3.15 -31.12
N ASP A 158 -13.94 -3.94 -31.10
CA ASP A 158 -14.78 -4.26 -32.24
C ASP A 158 -15.66 -3.08 -32.63
N ASP A 159 -15.92 -2.93 -33.93
CA ASP A 159 -16.70 -1.82 -34.51
C ASP A 159 -18.07 -1.64 -33.81
N THR A 160 -18.68 -2.73 -33.37
CA THR A 160 -19.97 -2.74 -32.66
C THR A 160 -19.94 -2.11 -31.28
N SER A 161 -18.77 -2.00 -30.65
CA SER A 161 -18.59 -1.40 -29.32
C SER A 161 -17.92 -0.02 -29.37
N VAL A 162 -17.47 0.44 -30.55
CA VAL A 162 -16.80 1.74 -30.71
C VAL A 162 -17.72 2.90 -30.32
N ASP A 163 -18.97 2.90 -30.80
CA ASP A 163 -19.93 3.97 -30.47
C ASP A 163 -20.21 4.00 -28.96
N ASN A 164 -20.44 2.83 -28.36
CA ASN A 164 -20.66 2.70 -26.91
C ASN A 164 -19.44 3.19 -26.10
N LEU A 165 -18.22 2.96 -26.59
CA LEU A 165 -16.99 3.45 -26.00
C LEU A 165 -16.93 4.98 -26.03
N PHE A 166 -17.19 5.61 -27.18
CA PHE A 166 -17.18 7.06 -27.28
C PHE A 166 -18.29 7.70 -26.43
N ASP A 167 -19.47 7.08 -26.36
CA ASP A 167 -20.55 7.52 -25.48
C ASP A 167 -20.17 7.43 -24.00
N PHE A 168 -19.55 6.32 -23.60
CA PHE A 168 -19.00 6.17 -22.25
C PHE A 168 -17.98 7.27 -21.97
N MET A 169 -16.98 7.46 -22.84
CA MET A 169 -15.93 8.47 -22.68
C MET A 169 -16.49 9.89 -22.63
N GLY A 170 -17.49 10.21 -23.46
CA GLY A 170 -18.16 11.50 -23.48
C GLY A 170 -18.93 11.78 -22.18
N SER A 171 -19.58 10.77 -21.60
CA SER A 171 -20.20 10.92 -20.28
C SER A 171 -19.19 11.00 -19.15
N PHE A 172 -18.15 10.17 -19.20
CA PHE A 172 -17.10 10.13 -18.19
C PHE A 172 -16.34 11.46 -18.12
N ALA A 173 -16.04 12.07 -19.28
CA ALA A 173 -15.41 13.38 -19.35
C ALA A 173 -16.29 14.51 -18.79
N LYS A 174 -17.62 14.42 -18.91
CA LYS A 174 -18.56 15.38 -18.32
C LYS A 174 -18.65 15.25 -16.80
N ASP A 175 -18.64 14.02 -16.31
CA ASP A 175 -18.78 13.74 -14.88
C ASP A 175 -17.47 13.95 -14.09
N ALA A 176 -16.32 13.87 -14.78
CA ALA A 176 -15.00 14.08 -14.19
C ALA A 176 -14.52 15.55 -14.18
N GLY A 177 -15.21 16.44 -14.90
CA GLY A 177 -14.92 17.88 -14.97
C GLY A 177 -15.68 18.69 -13.93
#